data_AF-A0AAV6TST6-F1
#
_entry.id   AF-A0AAV6TST6-F1
#
_cell.length_a   1.000
_cell.length_b   1.000
_cell.length_c   1.000
_cell.angle_alpha   90.00
_cell.angle_beta   90.00
_cell.angle_gamma   90.00
#
_symmetry.space_group_name_H-M   'P 1'
#
loop_
_entity.id
_entity.type
_entity.pdbx_description
1 polymer ?
#
loop_
_entity_poly.entity_id
_entity_poly.type
_entity_poly.pdbx_seq_one_letter_code
_entity_poly.pdbx_strand_id
1 'polypeptide(L)'
;MMVLFKELEVVQKDGQERWKPFQTGAILSTTSVLDMEKYYLEEKFKFLLISRFSQDSLENLFSVVRFRQSVLTALEFKNNLKLITIAQFMTKSTSTNYEQDDRELLSGFLNVISESPPKPAVHTITIPKDWDKNLTELSLLE
;
A
#
# COMPACT_ATOMS: atom_id res chain seq x y z
N MET A 1 20.81 10.18 -31.41
CA MET A 1 20.59 10.66 -30.03
C MET A 1 21.08 12.10 -29.82
N MET A 2 22.34 12.46 -30.16
CA MET A 2 22.85 13.83 -30.00
C MET A 2 22.13 14.93 -30.81
N VAL A 3 21.37 14.60 -31.86
CA VAL A 3 20.71 15.61 -32.72
C VAL A 3 19.48 16.23 -32.06
N LEU A 4 18.75 15.48 -31.23
CA LEU A 4 17.46 15.91 -30.69
C LEU A 4 17.59 17.02 -29.61
N PHE A 5 18.73 17.08 -28.92
CA PHE A 5 18.94 17.98 -27.78
C PHE A 5 20.01 19.05 -28.05
N LYS A 6 20.36 19.29 -29.32
CA LYS A 6 21.37 20.29 -29.69
C LYS A 6 21.00 21.71 -29.26
N GLU A 7 19.71 22.03 -29.26
CA GLU A 7 19.20 23.36 -28.92
C GLU A 7 18.82 23.49 -27.44
N LEU A 8 19.06 22.46 -26.64
CA LEU A 8 18.76 22.47 -25.22
C LEU A 8 19.88 23.20 -24.46
N GLU A 9 19.95 24.50 -24.64
CA GLU A 9 20.97 25.37 -24.05
C GLU A 9 20.34 26.33 -23.03
N VAL A 10 21.09 26.64 -21.98
CA VAL A 10 20.67 27.60 -20.96
C VAL A 10 21.73 28.68 -20.85
N VAL A 11 21.43 29.82 -21.46
CA VAL A 11 22.26 31.02 -21.42
C VAL A 11 21.85 31.87 -20.22
N GLN A 12 22.82 32.22 -19.37
CA GLN A 12 22.59 33.14 -18.25
C GLN A 12 22.67 34.60 -18.69
N LYS A 13 22.26 35.54 -17.81
CA LYS A 13 22.34 36.99 -18.07
C LYS A 13 23.75 37.47 -18.43
N ASP A 14 24.76 36.73 -17.98
CA ASP A 14 26.18 37.02 -18.21
C ASP A 14 26.69 36.48 -19.56
N GLY A 15 25.80 35.92 -20.39
CA GLY A 15 26.13 35.31 -21.69
C GLY A 15 26.82 33.95 -21.61
N GLN A 16 27.12 33.45 -20.40
CA GLN A 16 27.72 32.13 -20.23
C GLN A 16 26.67 31.02 -20.25
N GLU A 17 26.95 29.99 -21.04
CA GLU A 17 26.24 28.72 -20.99
C GLU A 17 26.64 27.93 -19.74
N ARG A 18 25.64 27.46 -19.00
CA ARG A 18 25.89 26.53 -17.89
C ARG A 18 24.89 25.40 -17.93
N TRP A 19 25.42 24.19 -17.76
CA TRP A 19 24.61 23.01 -17.64
C TRP A 19 23.83 22.99 -16.33
N LYS A 20 22.52 22.78 -16.40
CA LYS A 20 21.60 22.68 -15.27
C LYS A 20 21.05 21.26 -15.16
N PRO A 21 20.77 20.76 -13.95
CA PRO A 21 20.27 19.39 -13.75
C PRO A 21 19.01 19.05 -14.56
N PHE A 22 18.12 20.02 -14.80
CA PHE A 22 16.92 19.78 -15.59
C PHE A 22 17.22 19.42 -17.06
N GLN A 23 18.35 19.89 -17.62
CA GLN A 23 18.74 19.55 -18.99
C GLN A 23 19.08 18.06 -19.07
N THR A 24 19.87 17.55 -18.12
CA THR A 24 20.10 16.10 -17.98
C THR A 24 18.78 15.36 -17.78
N GLY A 25 17.90 15.88 -16.91
CA GLY A 25 16.60 15.27 -16.63
C GLY A 25 15.73 15.14 -17.88
N ALA A 26 15.65 16.18 -18.72
CA ALA A 26 14.87 16.19 -19.96
C ALA A 26 15.44 15.22 -21.00
N ILE A 27 16.77 15.17 -21.14
CA ILE A 27 17.44 14.22 -22.04
C ILE A 27 17.18 12.80 -21.57
N LEU A 28 17.39 12.52 -20.28
CA LEU A 28 17.25 11.19 -19.70
C LEU A 28 15.80 10.70 -19.78
N SER A 29 14.82 11.52 -19.41
CA SER A 29 13.41 11.12 -19.44
C SER A 29 12.95 10.81 -20.87
N THR A 30 13.28 11.67 -21.82
CA THR A 30 12.89 11.52 -23.23
C THR A 30 13.56 10.29 -23.86
N THR A 31 14.86 10.10 -23.64
CA THR A 31 15.58 8.93 -24.16
C THR A 31 15.04 7.63 -23.56
N SER A 32 14.81 7.61 -22.25
CA SER A 32 14.24 6.43 -21.57
C SER A 32 12.85 6.09 -22.09
N VAL A 33 12.00 7.08 -22.35
CA VAL A 33 10.64 6.85 -22.90
C VAL A 33 10.72 6.31 -24.34
N LEU A 34 11.59 6.84 -25.19
CA LEU A 34 11.77 6.33 -26.56
C LEU A 34 12.27 4.88 -26.57
N ASP A 35 13.21 4.55 -25.67
CA ASP A 35 13.74 3.19 -25.55
C ASP A 35 12.65 2.22 -25.03
N MET A 36 11.84 2.64 -24.05
CA MET A 36 10.70 1.86 -23.57
C MET A 36 9.61 1.70 -24.63
N GLU A 37 9.28 2.76 -25.36
CA GLU A 37 8.31 2.73 -26.44
C GLU A 37 8.72 1.69 -27.49
N LYS A 38 9.99 1.73 -27.91
CA LYS A 38 10.53 0.74 -28.84
C LYS A 38 10.40 -0.69 -28.30
N TYR A 39 10.81 -0.91 -27.05
CA TYR A 39 10.73 -2.24 -26.42
C TYR A 39 9.30 -2.76 -26.35
N TYR A 40 8.36 -1.97 -25.81
CA TYR A 40 6.99 -2.43 -25.56
C TYR A 40 6.10 -2.46 -26.83
N LEU A 41 6.29 -1.54 -27.77
CA LEU A 41 5.55 -1.60 -29.05
C LEU A 41 6.00 -2.78 -29.91
N GLU A 42 7.28 -3.18 -29.83
CA GLU A 42 7.79 -4.40 -30.47
C GLU A 42 7.24 -5.67 -29.80
N GLU A 43 7.03 -5.66 -28.47
CA GLU A 43 6.46 -6.78 -27.69
C GLU A 43 4.91 -6.86 -27.64
N LYS A 44 4.22 -6.38 -28.71
CA LYS A 44 2.75 -6.50 -28.96
C LYS A 44 1.81 -5.50 -28.27
N PHE A 45 2.31 -4.48 -27.56
CA PHE A 45 1.42 -3.46 -27.01
C PHE A 45 0.96 -2.50 -28.12
N LYS A 46 -0.34 -2.14 -28.14
CA LYS A 46 -0.91 -1.24 -29.17
C LYS A 46 -0.52 0.23 -28.96
N PHE A 47 -0.29 0.62 -27.73
CA PHE A 47 0.07 1.98 -27.33
C PHE A 47 0.70 1.96 -25.94
N LEU A 48 1.47 2.99 -25.62
CA LEU A 48 2.07 3.21 -24.31
C LEU A 48 1.50 4.48 -23.67
N LEU A 49 0.97 4.38 -22.45
CA LEU A 49 0.45 5.53 -21.71
C LEU A 49 1.57 6.21 -20.91
N ILE A 50 2.20 7.21 -21.52
CA ILE A 50 3.36 7.89 -20.91
C ILE A 50 2.98 8.60 -19.59
N SER A 51 1.71 8.98 -19.42
CA SER A 51 1.19 9.59 -18.18
C SER A 51 1.33 8.71 -16.94
N ARG A 52 1.62 7.41 -17.08
CA ARG A 52 1.85 6.50 -15.94
C ARG A 52 3.29 6.53 -15.43
N PHE A 53 4.22 7.15 -16.15
CA PHE A 53 5.61 7.31 -15.71
C PHE A 53 5.85 8.61 -14.93
N SER A 54 4.84 9.48 -14.80
CA SER A 54 4.93 10.69 -13.98
C SER A 54 4.66 10.39 -12.51
N GLN A 55 5.09 11.30 -11.64
CA GLN A 55 4.87 11.22 -10.20
C GLN A 55 3.51 11.80 -9.77
N ASP A 56 2.66 12.24 -10.70
CA ASP A 56 1.39 12.93 -10.42
C ASP A 56 0.47 12.09 -9.53
N SER A 57 0.42 10.78 -9.73
CA SER A 57 -0.41 9.89 -8.91
C SER A 57 0.07 9.83 -7.45
N LEU A 58 1.38 9.94 -7.23
CA LEU A 58 1.97 9.98 -5.90
C LEU A 58 1.74 11.35 -5.23
N GLU A 59 1.87 12.43 -5.99
CA GLU A 59 1.57 13.78 -5.50
C GLU A 59 0.09 13.96 -5.13
N ASN A 60 -0.80 13.38 -5.94
CA ASN A 60 -2.23 13.31 -5.63
C ASN A 60 -2.49 12.51 -4.35
N LEU A 61 -1.80 11.38 -4.14
CA LEU A 61 -1.91 10.63 -2.88
C LEU A 61 -1.43 11.47 -1.69
N PHE A 62 -0.31 12.18 -1.80
CA PHE A 62 0.14 13.09 -0.73
C PHE A 62 -0.84 14.23 -0.47
N SER A 63 -1.57 14.68 -1.49
CA SER A 63 -2.61 15.68 -1.33
C SER A 63 -3.79 15.13 -0.53
N VAL A 64 -4.19 13.87 -0.77
CA VAL A 64 -5.21 13.18 0.03
C VAL A 64 -4.75 12.97 1.47
N VAL A 65 -3.50 12.55 1.68
CA VAL A 65 -2.94 12.37 3.04
C VAL A 65 -2.91 13.69 3.82
N ARG A 66 -2.60 14.80 3.14
CA ARG A 66 -2.53 16.16 3.71
C ARG A 66 -3.87 16.91 3.68
N PHE A 67 -4.95 16.28 3.21
CA PHE A 67 -6.23 16.97 2.99
C PHE A 67 -6.78 17.64 4.25
N ARG A 68 -6.65 17.00 5.41
CA ARG A 68 -7.10 17.54 6.70
C ARG A 68 -6.07 18.43 7.39
N GLN A 69 -4.78 18.24 7.09
CA GLN A 69 -3.68 18.92 7.76
C GLN A 69 -2.49 19.01 6.79
N SER A 70 -2.09 20.24 6.47
CA SER A 70 -1.06 20.53 5.46
C SER A 70 0.35 20.10 5.89
N VAL A 71 0.66 20.19 7.19
CA VAL A 71 1.95 19.82 7.77
C VAL A 71 1.72 18.73 8.82
N LEU A 72 2.14 17.51 8.52
CA LEU A 72 1.97 16.34 9.37
C LEU A 72 3.28 15.95 10.05
N THR A 73 3.18 15.43 11.26
CA THR A 73 4.26 14.70 11.92
C THR A 73 4.37 13.29 11.30
N ALA A 74 5.55 12.66 11.37
CA ALA A 74 5.77 11.32 10.80
C ALA A 74 4.76 10.26 11.30
N LEU A 75 4.36 10.32 12.57
CA LEU A 75 3.37 9.41 13.14
C LEU A 75 1.96 9.66 12.56
N GLU A 76 1.57 10.92 12.41
CA GLU A 76 0.28 11.32 11.85
C GLU A 76 0.20 10.91 10.37
N PHE A 77 1.26 11.15 9.61
CA PHE A 77 1.38 10.70 8.22
C PHE A 77 1.20 9.18 8.12
N LYS A 78 1.91 8.41 8.94
CA LYS A 78 1.82 6.94 8.98
C LYS A 78 0.40 6.46 9.28
N ASN A 79 -0.26 7.06 10.27
CA ASN A 79 -1.62 6.68 10.65
C ASN A 79 -2.64 7.04 9.56
N ASN A 80 -2.52 8.22 8.95
CA ASN A 80 -3.37 8.64 7.84
C ASN A 80 -3.19 7.74 6.62
N LEU A 81 -1.95 7.40 6.27
CA LEU A 81 -1.66 6.51 5.16
C LEU A 81 -2.28 5.12 5.40
N LYS A 82 -2.12 4.55 6.60
CA LYS A 82 -2.76 3.28 6.98
C LYS A 82 -4.27 3.32 6.82
N LEU A 83 -4.91 4.38 7.31
CA LEU A 83 -6.36 4.55 7.21
C LEU A 83 -6.82 4.66 5.75
N ILE A 84 -6.12 5.43 4.92
CA ILE A 84 -6.42 5.57 3.48
C ILE A 84 -6.29 4.21 2.79
N THR A 85 -5.21 3.47 3.07
CA THR A 85 -5.02 2.12 2.50
C THR A 85 -6.16 1.19 2.90
N ILE A 86 -6.51 1.12 4.19
CA ILE A 86 -7.64 0.27 4.64
C ILE A 86 -8.95 0.70 3.96
N ALA A 87 -9.23 2.00 3.91
CA ALA A 87 -10.46 2.52 3.30
C ALA A 87 -10.59 2.09 1.83
N GLN A 88 -9.50 2.13 1.05
CA GLN A 88 -9.49 1.72 -0.36
C GLN A 88 -9.92 0.26 -0.57
N PHE A 89 -9.59 -0.64 0.37
CA PHE A 89 -9.97 -2.05 0.29
C PHE A 89 -11.30 -2.38 0.99
N MET A 90 -11.83 -1.47 1.82
CA MET A 90 -13.10 -1.67 2.55
C MET A 90 -14.31 -1.09 1.82
N THR A 91 -14.13 -0.09 0.97
CA THR A 91 -15.23 0.49 0.19
C THR A 91 -15.56 -0.39 -1.01
N LYS A 92 -16.64 -1.17 -0.93
CA LYS A 92 -17.29 -1.73 -2.12
C LYS A 92 -17.81 -0.58 -2.98
N SER A 93 -17.31 -0.43 -4.20
CA SER A 93 -17.80 0.58 -5.13
C SER A 93 -19.15 0.15 -5.70
N THR A 94 -20.24 0.47 -4.99
CA THR A 94 -21.61 0.08 -5.39
C THR A 94 -22.10 0.77 -6.68
N SER A 95 -21.40 1.81 -7.17
CA SER A 95 -21.89 2.69 -8.25
C SER A 95 -20.98 2.81 -9.48
N THR A 96 -19.97 1.95 -9.66
CA THR A 96 -19.08 2.04 -10.82
C THR A 96 -18.99 0.71 -11.56
N ASN A 97 -19.10 0.75 -12.89
CA ASN A 97 -18.98 -0.40 -13.81
C ASN A 97 -17.54 -0.96 -13.92
N TYR A 98 -16.68 -0.71 -12.94
CA TYR A 98 -15.36 -1.33 -12.92
C TYR A 98 -15.52 -2.76 -12.41
N GLU A 99 -14.96 -3.71 -13.15
CA GLU A 99 -14.89 -5.11 -12.75
C GLU A 99 -14.21 -5.22 -11.39
N GLN A 100 -14.77 -6.02 -10.50
CA GLN A 100 -14.27 -6.23 -9.15
C GLN A 100 -12.92 -6.95 -9.26
N ASP A 101 -11.82 -6.22 -9.06
CA ASP A 101 -10.46 -6.76 -9.10
C ASP A 101 -10.26 -7.70 -7.89
N ASP A 102 -9.76 -8.93 -8.12
CA ASP A 102 -9.55 -10.02 -7.14
C ASP A 102 -8.59 -9.66 -5.99
N ARG A 103 -8.16 -8.40 -5.86
CA ARG A 103 -7.29 -7.88 -4.80
C ARG A 103 -8.01 -7.66 -3.46
N GLU A 104 -9.18 -8.26 -3.24
CA GLU A 104 -9.92 -8.28 -1.97
C GLU A 104 -9.18 -8.95 -0.80
N LEU A 105 -7.92 -9.36 -1.01
CA LEU A 105 -7.03 -10.05 -0.08
C LEU A 105 -6.93 -9.41 1.32
N LEU A 106 -7.12 -8.09 1.45
CA LEU A 106 -7.07 -7.39 2.74
C LEU A 106 -8.36 -7.44 3.55
N SER A 107 -9.51 -7.72 2.94
CA SER A 107 -10.78 -7.88 3.65
C SER A 107 -10.76 -9.13 4.55
N GLY A 108 -10.14 -10.22 4.07
CA GLY A 108 -9.94 -11.45 4.83
C GLY A 108 -9.04 -11.28 6.06
N PHE A 109 -8.05 -10.38 6.00
CA PHE A 109 -7.16 -10.11 7.14
C PHE A 109 -7.90 -9.51 8.35
N LEU A 110 -8.91 -8.67 8.14
CA LEU A 110 -9.72 -8.13 9.24
C LEU A 110 -10.71 -9.16 9.79
N ASN A 111 -11.14 -10.14 9.00
CA ASN A 111 -12.00 -11.23 9.47
C ASN A 111 -11.26 -12.14 10.47
N VAL A 112 -9.94 -12.32 10.33
CA VAL A 112 -9.12 -13.06 11.30
C VAL A 112 -9.08 -12.37 12.68
N ILE A 113 -9.29 -11.06 12.73
CA ILE A 113 -9.31 -10.29 14.00
C ILE A 113 -10.71 -10.33 14.64
N SER A 114 -11.78 -10.50 13.84
CA SER A 114 -13.16 -10.57 14.32
C SER A 114 -13.57 -11.97 14.79
N GLU A 115 -12.84 -13.01 14.38
CA GLU A 115 -12.98 -14.34 14.94
C GLU A 115 -12.40 -14.38 16.35
N SER A 116 -13.28 -14.46 17.35
CA SER A 116 -12.86 -14.76 18.73
C SER A 116 -12.05 -16.07 18.74
N PRO A 117 -10.97 -16.19 19.53
CA PRO A 117 -10.28 -17.47 19.67
C PRO A 117 -11.32 -18.54 20.04
N PRO A 118 -11.23 -19.76 19.49
CA PRO A 118 -12.19 -20.81 19.82
C PRO A 118 -12.27 -20.92 21.34
N LYS A 119 -13.47 -20.75 21.90
CA LYS A 119 -13.70 -20.86 23.33
C LYS A 119 -13.02 -22.16 23.78
N PRO A 120 -12.09 -22.12 24.74
CA PRO A 120 -11.45 -23.35 25.21
C PRO A 120 -12.57 -24.31 25.59
N ALA A 121 -12.51 -25.55 25.08
CA ALA A 121 -13.52 -26.55 25.37
C ALA A 121 -13.66 -26.63 26.88
N VAL A 122 -14.81 -26.20 27.41
CA VAL A 122 -15.09 -26.29 28.83
C VAL A 122 -15.24 -27.78 29.11
N HIS A 123 -14.16 -28.41 29.56
CA HIS A 123 -14.24 -29.73 30.15
C HIS A 123 -14.94 -29.55 31.49
N THR A 124 -16.25 -29.79 31.52
CA THR A 124 -16.98 -29.96 32.77
C THR A 124 -16.38 -31.19 33.45
N ILE A 125 -15.49 -30.96 34.41
CA ILE A 125 -15.01 -32.01 35.29
C ILE A 125 -16.23 -32.45 36.11
N THR A 126 -16.80 -33.60 35.76
CA THR A 126 -17.82 -34.25 36.56
C THR A 126 -17.11 -34.96 37.69
N ILE A 127 -17.16 -34.38 38.89
CA ILE A 127 -16.63 -35.02 40.09
C ILE A 127 -17.49 -36.26 40.36
N PRO A 128 -16.89 -37.47 40.48
CA PRO A 128 -17.65 -38.67 40.84
C PRO A 128 -18.35 -38.49 42.18
N LYS A 129 -19.62 -38.89 42.27
CA LYS A 129 -20.46 -38.73 43.47
C LYS A 129 -19.94 -39.47 44.72
N ASP A 130 -18.94 -40.34 44.56
CA ASP A 130 -18.35 -41.14 45.63
C ASP A 130 -17.06 -40.55 46.21
N TRP A 131 -16.63 -39.36 45.75
CA TRP A 131 -15.40 -38.72 46.20
C TRP A 131 -15.36 -38.44 47.71
N ASP A 132 -16.51 -38.22 48.34
CA ASP A 132 -16.61 -37.90 49.78
C ASP A 132 -16.50 -39.13 50.69
N LYS A 133 -16.63 -40.36 50.17
CA LYS A 133 -16.65 -41.58 51.01
C LYS A 133 -15.27 -41.98 51.53
N ASN A 134 -14.20 -41.60 50.83
CA ASN A 134 -12.83 -41.96 51.21
C ASN A 134 -12.20 -40.98 52.21
N LEU A 135 -12.87 -39.86 52.54
CA LEU A 135 -12.37 -38.91 53.54
C LEU A 135 -12.73 -39.32 54.98
N THR A 136 -13.73 -40.20 55.16
CA THR A 136 -14.17 -40.65 56.48
C THR A 136 -13.33 -41.81 57.03
N GLU A 137 -12.64 -42.57 56.16
CA GLU A 137 -11.77 -43.68 56.59
C GLU A 137 -10.37 -43.19 57.03
N LEU A 138 -9.92 -42.02 56.56
CA LEU A 138 -8.62 -41.45 56.95
C LEU A 138 -8.64 -40.72 58.31
N SER A 139 -9.81 -40.42 58.87
CA SER A 139 -9.94 -39.82 60.22
C SER A 139 -10.10 -40.84 61.34
N LEU A 140 -10.06 -42.14 61.05
CA LEU A 140 -10.20 -43.24 62.02
C LEU A 140 -8.92 -44.07 62.19
N LEU A 141 -7.79 -43.59 61.67
CA LEU A 141 -6.45 -44.18 61.79
C LEU A 141 -5.47 -43.31 62.60
N GLU A 142 -5.97 -42.46 63.50
CA GLU A 142 -5.19 -41.91 64.63
C GLU A 142 -5.38 -42.75 65.90
#